data_AF-A0A1E1WN91-F1
#
_entry.id   AF-A0A1E1WN91-F1
#
_cell.length_a   1.000
_cell.length_b   1.000
_cell.length_c   1.000
_cell.angle_alpha   90.00
_cell.angle_beta   90.00
_cell.angle_gamma   90.00
#
_symmetry.space_group_name_H-M   'P 1'
#
loop_
_entity.id
_entity.type
_entity.pdbx_description
1 polymer ?
#
loop_
_entity_poly.entity_id
_entity_poly.type
_entity_poly.pdbx_seq_one_letter_code
_entity_poly.pdbx_strand_id
1 'polypeptide(L)'
;MPFVQATREHMQRVGADALSVGLPYDEASVLEDNKHYLINTLDLDAIEVKYTDDPEAPEKTREDCTPGQPHINFIAEPAVDVTCINPTAMNGLFSVAVSLNDGDSIEKVKAKIAKEVKAIKDVTALKLWRYKDPALGPRKIPVQGDHETKCIILDNSAVLKVDVSAGKVALVSNGKNLDLGTQMVYTYEK
;
A
#
# COMPACT_ATOMS: atom_id res chain seq x y z
N MET A 1 27.70 26.27 -18.86
CA MET A 1 26.25 26.03 -18.71
C MET A 1 26.05 24.66 -18.06
N PRO A 2 25.09 24.51 -17.12
CA PRO A 2 24.94 23.30 -16.30
C PRO A 2 24.81 22.00 -17.11
N PHE A 3 24.01 22.02 -18.19
CA PHE A 3 23.83 20.86 -19.08
C PHE A 3 25.15 20.37 -19.69
N VAL A 4 25.95 21.28 -20.27
CA VAL A 4 27.24 20.94 -20.91
C VAL A 4 28.24 20.36 -19.91
N GLN A 5 28.20 20.81 -18.66
CA GLN A 5 29.03 20.27 -17.60
C GLN A 5 28.60 18.84 -17.24
N ALA A 6 27.30 18.61 -17.05
CA ALA A 6 26.76 17.27 -16.79
C ALA A 6 27.08 16.29 -17.93
N THR A 7 26.96 16.70 -19.19
CA THR A 7 27.34 15.88 -20.35
C THR A 7 28.84 15.55 -20.33
N ARG A 8 29.71 16.51 -19.99
CA ARG A 8 31.16 16.28 -19.91
C ARG A 8 31.52 15.31 -18.79
N GLU A 9 30.88 15.42 -17.63
CA GLU A 9 31.05 14.49 -16.51
C GLU A 9 30.54 13.08 -16.87
N HIS A 10 29.41 12.99 -17.56
CA HIS A 10 28.88 11.71 -18.04
C HIS A 10 29.80 11.06 -19.09
N MET A 11 30.38 11.84 -19.99
CA MET A 11 31.34 11.37 -21.00
C MET A 11 32.64 10.86 -20.38
N GLN A 12 33.10 11.44 -19.26
CA GLN A 12 34.24 10.92 -18.52
C GLN A 12 33.95 9.57 -17.85
N ARG A 13 32.70 9.33 -17.44
CA ARG A 13 32.29 8.11 -16.72
C ARG A 13 31.99 6.95 -17.67
N VAL A 14 31.22 7.22 -18.73
CA VAL A 14 30.63 6.18 -19.61
C VAL A 14 31.15 6.28 -21.05
N GLY A 15 32.06 7.21 -21.34
CA GLY A 15 32.70 7.34 -22.64
C GLY A 15 31.76 7.89 -23.73
N ALA A 16 31.94 7.42 -24.96
CA ALA A 16 31.16 7.86 -26.12
C ALA A 16 29.66 7.54 -25.99
N ASP A 17 29.29 6.52 -25.21
CA ASP A 17 27.91 6.13 -24.97
C ASP A 17 27.11 7.21 -24.23
N ALA A 18 27.78 8.16 -23.57
CA ALA A 18 27.15 9.34 -22.97
C ALA A 18 26.50 10.29 -24.00
N LEU A 19 26.87 10.18 -25.28
CA LEU A 19 26.30 10.96 -26.39
C LEU A 19 25.28 10.17 -27.20
N SER A 20 24.95 8.94 -26.78
CA SER A 20 23.90 8.15 -27.41
C SER A 20 22.54 8.84 -27.24
N VAL A 21 21.70 8.74 -28.27
CA VAL A 21 20.38 9.40 -28.30
C VAL A 21 19.37 8.69 -27.39
N GLY A 22 19.65 7.45 -26.98
CA GLY A 22 18.80 6.67 -26.10
C GLY A 22 19.60 5.60 -25.36
N LEU A 23 18.98 5.02 -24.33
CA LEU A 23 19.57 3.95 -23.54
C LEU A 23 19.65 2.63 -24.32
N PRO A 24 20.63 1.77 -24.04
CA PRO A 24 20.76 0.46 -24.69
C PRO A 24 19.78 -0.59 -24.16
N TYR A 25 18.92 -0.23 -23.20
CA TYR A 25 17.93 -1.10 -22.57
C TYR A 25 16.62 -0.33 -22.35
N ASP A 26 15.53 -1.06 -22.12
CA ASP A 26 14.23 -0.51 -21.76
C ASP A 26 14.21 -0.15 -20.27
N GLU A 27 14.31 1.15 -19.98
CA GLU A 27 14.32 1.68 -18.62
C GLU A 27 13.03 1.38 -17.85
N ALA A 28 11.87 1.48 -18.52
CA ALA A 28 10.58 1.24 -17.88
C ALA A 28 10.40 -0.23 -17.51
N SER A 29 10.80 -1.14 -18.42
CA SER A 29 10.78 -2.59 -18.13
C SER A 29 11.68 -2.94 -16.94
N VAL A 30 12.89 -2.37 -16.87
CA VAL A 30 13.82 -2.61 -15.75
C VAL A 30 13.21 -2.14 -14.42
N LEU A 31 12.51 -1.01 -14.40
CA LEU A 31 11.86 -0.51 -13.18
C LEU A 31 10.69 -1.39 -12.76
N GLU A 32 9.85 -1.83 -13.70
CA GLU A 32 8.72 -2.72 -13.42
C GLU A 32 9.18 -4.09 -12.92
N ASP A 33 10.25 -4.66 -13.50
CA ASP A 33 10.82 -5.95 -13.06
C ASP A 33 11.34 -5.89 -11.60
N ASN A 34 11.84 -4.73 -11.17
CA ASN A 34 12.42 -4.54 -9.83
C ASN A 34 11.46 -3.86 -8.84
N LYS A 35 10.20 -3.63 -9.24
CA LYS A 35 9.21 -2.87 -8.48
C LYS A 35 8.96 -3.42 -7.08
N HIS A 36 8.84 -4.73 -6.94
CA HIS A 36 8.61 -5.37 -5.64
C HIS A 36 9.77 -5.11 -4.65
N TYR A 37 11.01 -5.11 -5.13
CA TYR A 37 12.16 -4.78 -4.30
C TYR A 37 12.14 -3.31 -3.86
N LEU A 38 11.81 -2.40 -4.77
CA LEU A 38 11.74 -0.97 -4.49
C LEU A 38 10.65 -0.63 -3.46
N ILE A 39 9.45 -1.19 -3.62
CA ILE A 39 8.33 -1.03 -2.68
C ILE A 39 8.75 -1.43 -1.26
N ASN A 40 9.34 -2.61 -1.12
CA ASN A 40 9.75 -3.13 0.19
C ASN A 40 10.94 -2.37 0.80
N THR A 41 11.89 -1.91 -0.02
CA THR A 41 13.10 -1.23 0.48
C THR A 41 12.82 0.22 0.86
N LEU A 42 11.97 0.90 0.09
CA LEU A 42 11.58 2.29 0.33
C LEU A 42 10.34 2.44 1.22
N ASP A 43 9.80 1.32 1.69
CA ASP A 43 8.64 1.25 2.57
C ASP A 43 7.36 1.88 1.98
N LEU A 44 7.22 1.84 0.66
CA LEU A 44 6.09 2.44 -0.06
C LEU A 44 4.87 1.49 -0.09
N ASP A 45 3.69 2.05 -0.32
CA ASP A 45 2.46 1.25 -0.51
C ASP A 45 2.27 0.83 -1.98
N ALA A 46 2.61 1.71 -2.91
CA ALA A 46 2.54 1.48 -4.34
C ALA A 46 3.62 2.28 -5.08
N ILE A 47 4.01 1.79 -6.25
CA ILE A 47 4.83 2.51 -7.22
C ILE A 47 4.09 2.44 -8.57
N GLU A 48 4.09 3.53 -9.30
CA GLU A 48 3.55 3.59 -10.65
C GLU A 48 4.63 4.15 -11.58
N VAL A 49 4.96 3.41 -12.64
CA VAL A 49 5.91 3.87 -13.66
C VAL A 49 5.11 4.43 -14.82
N LYS A 50 5.16 5.76 -14.99
CA LYS A 50 4.52 6.47 -16.10
C LYS A 50 5.55 6.97 -17.10
N TYR A 51 5.15 7.04 -18.36
CA TYR A 51 5.95 7.65 -19.41
C TYR A 51 5.71 9.16 -19.48
N THR A 52 6.67 9.90 -20.03
CA THR A 52 6.61 11.37 -20.14
C THR A 52 5.64 11.88 -21.21
N ASP A 53 5.14 11.00 -22.06
CA ASP A 53 4.09 11.26 -23.04
C ASP A 53 2.67 11.07 -22.48
N ASP A 54 2.54 10.56 -21.25
CA ASP A 54 1.26 10.45 -20.55
C ASP A 54 0.67 11.85 -20.28
N PRO A 55 -0.60 12.12 -20.65
CA PRO A 55 -1.26 13.40 -20.36
C PRO A 55 -1.38 13.71 -18.86
N GLU A 56 -1.29 12.72 -17.98
CA GLU A 56 -1.30 12.91 -16.52
C GLU A 56 0.07 13.30 -15.95
N ALA A 57 1.15 13.23 -16.75
CA ALA A 57 2.47 13.62 -16.31
C ALA A 57 2.58 15.16 -16.12
N PRO A 58 3.04 15.65 -14.96
CA PRO A 58 3.20 17.08 -14.72
C PRO A 58 4.12 17.73 -15.75
N GLU A 59 3.80 18.95 -16.21
CA GLU A 59 4.56 19.68 -17.23
C GLU A 59 6.05 19.80 -16.87
N LYS A 60 6.35 20.12 -15.61
CA LYS A 60 7.73 20.16 -15.09
C LYS A 60 8.46 18.83 -15.22
N THR A 61 7.78 17.72 -14.99
CA THR A 61 8.36 16.38 -15.16
C THR A 61 8.62 16.07 -16.63
N ARG A 62 7.79 16.57 -17.54
CA ARG A 62 7.98 16.37 -18.99
C ARG A 62 9.14 17.17 -19.56
N GLU A 63 9.42 18.34 -19.00
CA GLU A 63 10.54 19.20 -19.42
C GLU A 63 11.89 18.77 -18.83
N ASP A 64 11.92 18.37 -17.55
CA ASP A 64 13.17 18.09 -16.83
C ASP A 64 13.62 16.61 -16.90
N CYS A 65 12.72 15.67 -17.22
CA CYS A 65 13.05 14.24 -17.23
C CYS A 65 13.91 13.87 -18.44
N THR A 66 14.99 13.14 -18.20
CA THR A 66 15.90 12.65 -19.24
C THR A 66 16.14 11.14 -19.10
N PRO A 67 16.36 10.40 -20.20
CA PRO A 67 16.61 8.96 -20.13
C PRO A 67 17.77 8.63 -19.19
N GLY A 68 17.57 7.66 -18.29
CA GLY A 68 18.55 7.25 -17.28
C GLY A 68 18.60 8.15 -16.04
N GLN A 69 17.77 9.19 -15.99
CA GLN A 69 17.54 10.04 -14.82
C GLN A 69 16.04 10.22 -14.61
N PRO A 70 15.33 9.15 -14.18
CA PRO A 70 13.89 9.20 -14.01
C PRO A 70 13.52 10.14 -12.88
N HIS A 71 12.40 10.86 -13.05
CA HIS A 71 11.87 11.75 -12.03
C HIS A 71 10.90 11.01 -11.10
N ILE A 72 11.01 11.22 -9.79
CA ILE A 72 10.18 10.55 -8.78
C ILE A 72 9.34 11.58 -8.04
N ASN A 73 8.03 11.37 -8.03
CA ASN A 73 7.07 12.16 -7.26
C ASN A 73 6.46 11.29 -6.14
N PHE A 74 6.56 11.76 -4.90
CA PHE A 74 5.92 11.11 -3.76
C PHE A 74 4.57 11.76 -3.48
N ILE A 75 3.53 10.94 -3.37
CA ILE A 75 2.17 11.39 -3.06
C ILE A 75 1.72 10.65 -1.80
N ALA A 76 1.22 11.40 -0.83
CA ALA A 76 0.54 10.82 0.32
C ALA A 76 -0.96 10.76 0.01
N GLU A 77 -1.47 9.55 -0.22
CA GLU A 77 -2.89 9.36 -0.42
C GLU A 77 -3.67 9.61 0.88
N PRO A 78 -4.85 10.24 0.81
CA PRO A 78 -5.69 10.43 1.98
C PRO A 78 -6.20 9.06 2.48
N ALA A 79 -6.00 8.79 3.76
CA ALA A 79 -6.33 7.51 4.39
C ALA A 79 -7.12 7.71 5.70
N VAL A 80 -7.79 6.66 6.14
CA VAL A 80 -8.47 6.59 7.44
C VAL A 80 -7.80 5.52 8.29
N ASP A 81 -7.39 5.88 9.51
CA ASP A 81 -6.77 4.95 10.45
C ASP A 81 -7.83 4.07 11.12
N VAL A 82 -7.63 2.76 11.01
CA VAL A 82 -8.46 1.73 11.65
C VAL A 82 -7.62 0.92 12.63
N THR A 83 -8.15 0.70 13.83
CA THR A 83 -7.47 -0.11 14.84
C THR A 83 -7.82 -1.58 14.65
N CYS A 84 -6.82 -2.40 14.33
CA CYS A 84 -6.93 -3.84 14.24
C CYS A 84 -6.46 -4.47 15.56
N ILE A 85 -7.35 -5.18 16.26
CA ILE A 85 -7.11 -5.76 17.59
C ILE A 85 -6.93 -7.28 17.48
N ASN A 86 -5.94 -7.83 18.19
CA ASN A 86 -5.81 -9.27 18.36
C ASN A 86 -6.34 -9.72 19.72
N PRO A 87 -7.45 -10.48 19.79
CA PRO A 87 -8.03 -10.98 21.03
C PRO A 87 -7.38 -12.29 21.52
N THR A 88 -6.42 -12.85 20.77
CA THR A 88 -5.83 -14.16 21.08
C THR A 88 -4.88 -14.02 22.27
N ALA A 89 -5.14 -14.76 23.35
CA ALA A 89 -4.24 -14.73 24.50
C ALA A 89 -2.91 -15.42 24.18
N MET A 90 -1.85 -15.00 24.88
CA MET A 90 -0.54 -15.64 24.86
C MET A 90 0.17 -15.65 23.50
N ASN A 91 -0.26 -14.84 22.53
CA ASN A 91 0.54 -14.50 21.36
C ASN A 91 1.11 -13.08 21.54
N GLY A 92 2.35 -12.85 21.10
CA GLY A 92 2.99 -11.52 21.19
C GLY A 92 2.47 -10.52 20.16
N LEU A 93 1.22 -10.69 19.70
CA LEU A 93 0.61 -9.92 18.63
C LEU A 93 -0.39 -8.93 19.28
N PHE A 94 -0.14 -7.64 19.14
CA PHE A 94 -0.89 -6.58 19.82
C PHE A 94 -1.86 -5.86 18.88
N SER A 95 -2.59 -4.89 19.40
CA SER A 95 -3.38 -3.97 18.56
C SER A 95 -2.48 -3.10 17.68
N VAL A 96 -2.88 -2.91 16.43
CA VAL A 96 -2.14 -2.17 15.40
C VAL A 96 -3.07 -1.15 14.77
N ALA A 97 -2.58 0.07 14.53
CA ALA A 97 -3.29 1.06 13.72
C ALA A 97 -2.86 0.88 12.25
N VAL A 98 -3.83 0.76 11.34
CA VAL A 98 -3.59 0.58 9.91
C VAL A 98 -4.33 1.66 9.14
N SER A 99 -3.61 2.38 8.30
CA SER A 99 -4.19 3.39 7.41
C SER A 99 -4.79 2.72 6.17
N LEU A 100 -6.10 2.91 5.97
CA LEU A 100 -6.85 2.34 4.86
C LEU A 100 -7.12 3.40 3.79
N ASN A 101 -6.83 3.06 2.53
CA ASN A 101 -7.06 3.90 1.37
C ASN A 101 -8.34 3.48 0.64
N ASP A 102 -8.90 4.38 -0.17
CA ASP A 102 -10.09 4.05 -0.97
C ASP A 102 -9.74 3.02 -2.05
N GLY A 103 -10.52 1.95 -2.15
CA GLY A 103 -10.26 0.85 -3.08
C GLY A 103 -9.27 -0.20 -2.57
N ASP A 104 -8.81 -0.13 -1.32
CA ASP A 104 -7.95 -1.17 -0.74
C ASP A 104 -8.67 -2.54 -0.70
N SER A 105 -7.97 -3.59 -1.14
CA SER A 105 -8.44 -4.96 -0.98
C SER A 105 -8.05 -5.49 0.40
N ILE A 106 -8.79 -6.49 0.90
CA ILE A 106 -8.46 -7.13 2.18
C ILE A 106 -7.06 -7.78 2.16
N GLU A 107 -6.59 -8.24 1.00
CA GLU A 107 -5.21 -8.73 0.83
C GLU A 107 -4.18 -7.63 1.10
N LYS A 108 -4.40 -6.41 0.57
CA LYS A 108 -3.53 -5.26 0.86
C LYS A 108 -3.56 -4.91 2.35
N VAL A 109 -4.73 -4.94 2.98
CA VAL A 109 -4.84 -4.68 4.43
C VAL A 109 -4.09 -5.72 5.26
N LYS A 110 -4.19 -7.01 4.89
CA LYS A 110 -3.43 -8.09 5.53
C LYS A 110 -1.92 -7.88 5.36
N ALA A 111 -1.47 -7.45 4.18
CA ALA A 111 -0.08 -7.12 3.92
C ALA A 111 0.39 -5.93 4.77
N LYS A 112 -0.42 -4.86 4.91
CA LYS A 112 -0.15 -3.72 5.80
C LYS A 112 -0.03 -4.16 7.27
N ILE A 113 -0.90 -5.05 7.76
CA ILE A 113 -0.80 -5.61 9.12
C ILE A 113 0.49 -6.42 9.29
N ALA A 114 0.86 -7.25 8.31
CA ALA A 114 2.08 -8.05 8.36
C ALA A 114 3.37 -7.19 8.31
N LYS A 115 3.32 -6.04 7.62
CA LYS A 115 4.39 -5.05 7.56
C LYS A 115 4.67 -4.42 8.93
N GLU A 116 3.60 -4.02 9.64
CA GLU A 116 3.68 -3.51 11.01
C GLU A 116 4.10 -4.60 12.02
N VAL A 117 3.53 -5.79 11.88
CA VAL A 117 3.78 -6.92 12.79
C VAL A 117 4.68 -7.95 12.14
N LYS A 118 6.00 -7.68 12.17
CA LYS A 118 7.06 -8.56 11.61
C LYS A 118 7.06 -10.00 12.15
N ALA A 119 6.33 -10.29 13.22
CA ALA A 119 6.13 -11.64 13.74
C ALA A 119 5.19 -12.50 12.87
N ILE A 120 4.35 -11.87 12.03
CA ILE A 120 3.48 -12.52 11.05
C ILE A 120 4.34 -12.82 9.82
N LYS A 121 4.61 -14.11 9.58
CA LYS A 121 5.41 -14.54 8.42
C LYS A 121 4.54 -15.00 7.25
N ASP A 122 3.35 -15.51 7.56
CA ASP A 122 2.42 -16.03 6.56
C ASP A 122 1.17 -15.15 6.50
N VAL A 123 1.04 -14.35 5.44
CA VAL A 123 -0.11 -13.48 5.23
C VAL A 123 -1.39 -14.30 4.97
N THR A 124 -1.26 -15.54 4.48
CA THR A 124 -2.41 -16.41 4.19
C THR A 124 -3.07 -16.95 5.46
N ALA A 125 -2.28 -17.19 6.50
CA ALA A 125 -2.77 -17.62 7.81
C ALA A 125 -3.38 -16.47 8.64
N LEU A 126 -3.28 -15.23 8.15
CA LEU A 126 -3.91 -14.06 8.75
C LEU A 126 -5.40 -14.00 8.37
N LYS A 127 -6.28 -14.03 9.37
CA LYS A 127 -7.73 -13.87 9.21
C LYS A 127 -8.14 -12.50 9.72
N LEU A 128 -8.88 -11.76 8.90
CA LEU A 128 -9.43 -10.45 9.26
C LEU A 128 -10.93 -10.57 9.47
N TRP A 129 -11.42 -9.96 10.55
CA TRP A 129 -12.77 -10.10 11.03
C TRP A 129 -13.40 -8.71 11.20
N ARG A 130 -14.65 -8.58 10.75
CA ARG A 130 -15.49 -7.41 11.02
C ARG A 130 -16.54 -7.71 12.06
N TYR A 131 -16.93 -6.72 12.86
CA TYR A 131 -18.07 -6.87 13.75
C TYR A 131 -19.38 -7.02 12.97
N LYS A 132 -20.31 -7.84 13.48
CA LYS A 132 -21.69 -7.90 12.96
C LYS A 132 -22.43 -6.58 13.16
N ASP A 133 -22.17 -5.93 14.29
CA ASP A 133 -22.69 -4.62 14.64
C ASP A 133 -21.55 -3.58 14.57
N PRO A 134 -21.55 -2.67 13.57
CA PRO A 134 -20.50 -1.68 13.38
C PRO A 134 -20.45 -0.59 14.46
N ALA A 135 -21.53 -0.38 15.22
CA ALA A 135 -21.63 0.73 16.18
C ALA A 135 -21.38 0.29 17.63
N LEU A 136 -21.93 -0.86 18.03
CA LEU A 136 -21.79 -1.41 19.39
C LEU A 136 -20.68 -2.46 19.51
N GLY A 137 -20.30 -3.12 18.42
CA GLY A 137 -19.21 -4.11 18.40
C GLY A 137 -17.87 -3.51 18.86
N PRO A 138 -17.38 -2.44 18.20
CA PRO A 138 -16.15 -1.73 18.58
C PRO A 138 -16.12 -1.17 20.01
N ARG A 139 -17.27 -1.05 20.67
CA ARG A 139 -17.37 -0.52 22.05
C ARG A 139 -17.22 -1.60 23.12
N LYS A 140 -17.18 -2.88 22.73
CA LYS A 140 -16.98 -4.01 23.64
C LYS A 140 -15.55 -4.51 23.54
N ILE A 141 -14.92 -4.74 24.69
CA ILE A 141 -13.57 -5.28 24.76
C ILE A 141 -13.56 -6.65 24.07
N PRO A 142 -12.70 -6.88 23.06
CA PRO A 142 -12.60 -8.17 22.40
C PRO A 142 -12.06 -9.22 23.38
N VAL A 143 -12.83 -10.27 23.64
CA VAL A 143 -12.43 -11.40 24.48
C VAL A 143 -12.01 -12.57 23.58
N GLN A 144 -11.07 -13.39 24.04
CA GLN A 144 -10.65 -14.60 23.33
C GLN A 144 -11.86 -15.49 23.00
N GLY A 145 -11.94 -15.98 21.75
CA GLY A 145 -13.05 -16.82 21.25
C GLY A 145 -14.36 -16.09 20.91
N ASP A 146 -14.52 -14.83 21.33
CA ASP A 146 -15.76 -14.08 21.12
C ASP A 146 -15.92 -13.59 19.66
N HIS A 147 -14.81 -13.53 18.92
CA HIS A 147 -14.77 -13.14 17.51
C HIS A 147 -15.54 -14.11 16.60
N GLU A 148 -15.59 -15.41 16.93
CA GLU A 148 -16.34 -16.39 16.12
C GLU A 148 -17.86 -16.16 16.16
N THR A 149 -18.38 -15.63 17.27
CA THR A 149 -19.82 -15.42 17.44
C THR A 149 -20.27 -14.01 17.04
N LYS A 150 -19.45 -13.00 17.31
CA LYS A 150 -19.79 -11.58 17.10
C LYS A 150 -19.20 -10.96 15.84
N CYS A 151 -18.24 -11.63 15.20
CA CYS A 151 -17.61 -11.14 13.99
C CYS A 151 -17.92 -12.04 12.78
N ILE A 152 -17.60 -11.52 11.59
CA ILE A 152 -17.71 -12.20 10.31
C ILE A 152 -16.33 -12.10 9.64
N ILE A 153 -15.84 -13.20 9.08
CA ILE A 153 -14.59 -13.24 8.32
C ILE A 153 -14.75 -12.42 7.04
N LEU A 154 -13.73 -11.64 6.72
CA LEU A 154 -13.65 -10.91 5.46
C LEU A 154 -12.95 -11.74 4.39
N ASP A 155 -13.58 -11.81 3.23
CA ASP A 155 -12.99 -12.43 2.04
C ASP A 155 -11.85 -11.57 1.49
N ASN A 156 -10.81 -12.23 1.00
CA ASN A 156 -9.63 -11.58 0.41
C ASN A 156 -9.98 -10.66 -0.76
N SER A 157 -10.97 -11.04 -1.58
CA SER A 157 -11.40 -10.30 -2.77
C SER A 157 -12.32 -9.12 -2.46
N ALA A 158 -12.69 -8.90 -1.19
CA ALA A 158 -13.55 -7.80 -0.85
C ALA A 158 -12.79 -6.47 -0.93
N VAL A 159 -13.46 -5.44 -1.44
CA VAL A 159 -12.90 -4.10 -1.63
C VAL A 159 -13.48 -3.16 -0.58
N LEU A 160 -12.61 -2.34 -0.01
CA LEU A 160 -12.96 -1.31 0.94
C LEU A 160 -13.21 0.00 0.22
N LYS A 161 -14.28 0.68 0.63
CA LYS A 161 -14.57 2.06 0.24
C LYS A 161 -14.36 2.94 1.46
N VAL A 162 -13.47 3.92 1.34
CA VAL A 162 -13.07 4.80 2.44
C VAL A 162 -13.57 6.20 2.17
N ASP A 163 -14.41 6.72 3.06
CA ASP A 163 -14.80 8.12 3.06
C ASP A 163 -13.92 8.88 4.05
N VAL A 164 -12.90 9.54 3.52
CA VAL A 164 -11.93 10.33 4.28
C VAL A 164 -12.58 11.53 4.97
N SER A 165 -13.58 12.15 4.34
CA SER A 165 -14.25 13.33 4.92
C SER A 165 -15.09 12.95 6.14
N ALA A 166 -15.72 11.79 6.11
CA ALA A 166 -16.53 11.27 7.20
C ALA A 166 -15.75 10.40 8.21
N GLY A 167 -14.52 10.00 7.89
CA GLY A 167 -13.73 9.05 8.68
C GLY A 167 -14.39 7.66 8.74
N LYS A 168 -15.10 7.26 7.67
CA LYS A 168 -15.87 6.02 7.64
C LYS A 168 -15.30 5.03 6.64
N VAL A 169 -15.28 3.77 7.04
CA VAL A 169 -14.81 2.66 6.20
C VAL A 169 -15.98 1.73 5.94
N ALA A 170 -16.28 1.49 4.67
CA ALA A 170 -17.34 0.59 4.24
C ALA A 170 -16.77 -0.57 3.42
N LEU A 171 -17.30 -1.76 3.63
CA LEU A 171 -17.05 -2.92 2.78
C LEU A 171 -18.02 -2.90 1.60
N VAL A 172 -17.50 -3.00 0.38
CA VAL A 172 -18.32 -3.20 -0.81
C VAL A 172 -18.50 -4.70 -1.02
N SER A 173 -19.68 -5.23 -0.72
CA SER A 173 -20.03 -6.63 -0.94
C SER A 173 -21.35 -6.73 -1.70
N ASN A 174 -21.31 -7.33 -2.89
CA ASN A 174 -22.49 -7.61 -3.74
C ASN A 174 -23.43 -6.39 -3.92
N GLY A 175 -22.87 -5.20 -4.14
CA GLY A 175 -23.62 -3.97 -4.38
C GLY A 175 -24.21 -3.29 -3.13
N LYS A 176 -23.91 -3.79 -1.93
CA LYS A 176 -24.25 -3.12 -0.66
C LYS A 176 -22.99 -2.64 0.04
N ASN A 177 -23.02 -1.41 0.53
CA ASN A 177 -21.98 -0.83 1.37
C ASN A 177 -22.31 -1.15 2.83
N LEU A 178 -21.48 -1.97 3.47
CA LEU A 178 -21.59 -2.26 4.89
C LEU A 178 -20.57 -1.43 5.66
N ASP A 179 -21.01 -0.65 6.63
CA ASP A 179 -20.10 0.07 7.53
C ASP A 179 -19.27 -0.93 8.35
N LEU A 180 -17.96 -0.73 8.41
CA LEU A 180 -17.02 -1.54 9.18
C LEU A 180 -16.66 -0.88 10.52
N GLY A 181 -16.96 0.40 10.69
CA GLY A 181 -16.52 1.18 11.84
C GLY A 181 -15.01 1.41 11.86
N THR A 182 -14.49 1.82 13.02
CA THR A 182 -13.08 2.21 13.22
C THR A 182 -12.23 1.14 13.89
N GLN A 183 -12.83 0.00 14.25
CA GLN A 183 -12.11 -1.13 14.86
C GLN A 183 -12.44 -2.45 14.17
N MET A 184 -11.40 -3.25 13.97
CA MET A 184 -11.47 -4.58 13.39
C MET A 184 -10.72 -5.58 14.27
N VAL A 185 -10.98 -6.87 14.05
CA VAL A 185 -10.27 -7.94 14.76
C VAL A 185 -9.44 -8.72 13.77
N TYR A 186 -8.21 -9.05 14.14
CA TYR A 186 -7.38 -9.97 13.36
C TYR A 186 -6.93 -11.15 14.21
N THR A 187 -6.82 -12.32 13.59
CA THR A 187 -6.26 -13.52 14.22
C THR A 187 -5.22 -14.14 13.31
N TYR A 188 -4.19 -14.73 13.92
CA TYR A 188 -3.10 -15.38 13.22
C TYR A 188 -2.87 -16.74 13.86
N GLU A 189 -3.10 -17.79 13.08
CA GLU A 189 -2.85 -19.18 13.46
C GLU A 189 -1.52 -19.59 12.82
N LYS A 190 -0.58 -20.10 13.62
CA LYS A 190 0.71 -20.60 13.13
C LYS A 190 0.61 -22.07 12.71
#